data_AF-A0A7D9I5Y9-F1
#
_entry.id   AF-A0A7D9I5Y9-F1
#
_cell.length_a   1.000
_cell.length_b   1.000
_cell.length_c   1.000
_cell.angle_alpha   90.00
_cell.angle_beta   90.00
_cell.angle_gamma   90.00
#
_symmetry.space_group_name_H-M   'P 1'
#
loop_
_entity.id
_entity.type
_entity.pdbx_description
1 polymer ?
#
loop_
_entity_poly.entity_id
_entity_poly.type
_entity_poly.pdbx_seq_one_letter_code
_entity_poly.pdbx_strand_id
1 'polypeptide(L)'
;MASYIQGYDEERFATTVNRNFLCLICFNVLKDPVLCPRNQHCFCRACITKHLENLRRCPTCADELAVETLAEPNRMVKDYLNELKIHCVYNNRGCHEILQLQHLDNHEATCGFTPAVCTNQGCGATLNQRDLIHHQSELCEFRKLKCHSCGEMEKRMANLEKNMERNAADMEGKLEAVNNEVRGLKTVLIEGFDEMKDVLIKMEDKIDTTEVRNIASGDKENIIVAGGAWNDSVEMFNWRQRKWSPLQSLPKKRFGATSFVCNNHVTIAGGFCSGYLDDMIRMNIDPNADLSMHWSDCPVKLPAKLAHHSSVLYNDHLIVTGGYDGNAVPDCIHEVQLVPPYTVKKLSRMPEPRREHSTQLFDDNLLIVGGSTTVRHQDNLSSVVLYDIKKNECKQLAPLPYEVNEMTTVRWGDNIVVIGGVDKRGNELDTVIIYNVKTEQSHLLPSMRCKRRACTAVVIGNKIVVLGGRDEQQRNLKSVEAFNFESYTWQELPEMSQAR
;
A
#
# COMPACT_ATOMS: atom_id res chain seq x y z
N MET A 1 -13.75 -1.94 -19.81
CA MET A 1 -13.47 -3.38 -19.94
C MET A 1 -13.37 -3.95 -18.53
N ALA A 2 -14.39 -4.64 -18.06
CA ALA A 2 -14.43 -5.16 -16.69
C ALA A 2 -13.47 -6.35 -16.55
N SER A 3 -12.61 -6.31 -15.53
CA SER A 3 -11.58 -7.32 -15.25
C SER A 3 -12.19 -8.61 -14.70
N TYR A 4 -12.75 -9.45 -15.56
CA TYR A 4 -13.28 -10.77 -15.16
C TYR A 4 -12.18 -11.84 -15.09
N ILE A 5 -11.12 -11.62 -14.30
CA ILE A 5 -10.00 -12.58 -14.18
C ILE A 5 -10.14 -13.47 -12.92
N GLN A 6 -11.17 -13.28 -12.09
CA GLN A 6 -11.34 -13.97 -10.79
C GLN A 6 -12.72 -14.63 -10.62
N GLY A 7 -12.93 -15.31 -9.48
CA GLY A 7 -14.21 -15.93 -9.09
C GLY A 7 -15.34 -14.93 -8.88
N TYR A 8 -16.57 -15.41 -8.70
CA TYR A 8 -17.76 -14.57 -8.46
C TYR A 8 -17.80 -14.06 -7.01
N ASP A 9 -17.99 -12.75 -6.83
CA ASP A 9 -18.11 -12.15 -5.50
C ASP A 9 -19.29 -12.76 -4.73
N GLU A 10 -19.05 -13.19 -3.49
CA GLU A 10 -20.04 -13.88 -2.66
C GLU A 10 -21.28 -13.00 -2.39
N GLU A 11 -21.10 -11.68 -2.23
CA GLU A 11 -22.17 -10.71 -2.01
C GLU A 11 -23.18 -10.64 -3.15
N ARG A 12 -22.83 -11.11 -4.35
CA ARG A 12 -23.75 -11.18 -5.49
C ARG A 12 -24.74 -12.34 -5.36
N PHE A 13 -24.55 -13.29 -4.46
CA PHE A 13 -25.44 -14.43 -4.33
C PHE A 13 -26.62 -14.10 -3.41
N ALA A 14 -27.82 -14.50 -3.84
CA ALA A 14 -29.07 -14.23 -3.09
C ALA A 14 -29.16 -15.04 -1.79
N THR A 15 -28.30 -16.04 -1.61
CA THR A 15 -28.23 -16.92 -0.44
C THR A 15 -26.78 -17.15 -0.06
N THR A 16 -26.52 -17.40 1.22
CA THR A 16 -25.18 -17.77 1.70
C THR A 16 -24.65 -18.98 0.94
N VAL A 17 -23.44 -18.86 0.41
CA VAL A 17 -22.81 -19.92 -0.38
C VAL A 17 -22.01 -20.83 0.56
N ASN A 18 -22.08 -22.14 0.33
CA ASN A 18 -21.28 -23.08 1.12
C ASN A 18 -19.78 -22.81 0.87
N ARG A 19 -19.00 -22.72 1.94
CA ARG A 19 -17.55 -22.45 1.88
C ARG A 19 -16.76 -23.43 1.00
N ASN A 20 -17.27 -24.64 0.78
CA ASN A 20 -16.67 -25.62 -0.12
C ASN A 20 -16.71 -25.20 -1.60
N PHE A 21 -17.52 -24.20 -1.96
CA PHE A 21 -17.59 -23.63 -3.30
C PHE A 21 -16.74 -22.36 -3.45
N LEU A 22 -15.83 -22.09 -2.53
CA LEU A 22 -14.91 -20.96 -2.60
C LEU A 22 -13.58 -21.40 -3.19
N CYS A 23 -13.00 -20.55 -4.04
CA CYS A 23 -11.68 -20.76 -4.59
C CYS A 23 -10.60 -20.52 -3.53
N LEU A 24 -9.65 -21.45 -3.39
CA LEU A 24 -8.55 -21.31 -2.42
C LEU A 24 -7.45 -20.30 -2.81
N ILE A 25 -7.60 -19.58 -3.94
CA ILE A 25 -6.67 -18.52 -4.38
C ILE A 25 -7.33 -17.14 -4.33
N CYS A 26 -8.51 -16.98 -4.94
CA CYS A 26 -9.21 -15.68 -4.96
C CYS A 26 -10.29 -15.54 -3.89
N PHE A 27 -10.59 -16.61 -3.15
CA PHE A 27 -11.58 -16.66 -2.06
C PHE A 27 -13.03 -16.34 -2.43
N ASN A 28 -13.28 -16.01 -3.69
CA ASN A 28 -14.59 -15.85 -4.28
C ASN A 28 -15.23 -17.20 -4.64
N VAL A 29 -16.54 -17.19 -4.89
CA VAL A 29 -17.28 -18.36 -5.37
C VAL A 29 -16.70 -18.82 -6.70
N LEU A 30 -16.48 -20.12 -6.84
CA LEU A 30 -15.74 -20.71 -7.96
C LEU A 30 -16.31 -20.30 -9.32
N LYS A 31 -15.43 -19.81 -10.19
CA LYS A 31 -15.70 -19.58 -11.62
C LYS A 31 -14.83 -20.54 -12.43
N ASP A 32 -15.47 -21.35 -13.26
CA ASP A 32 -14.84 -22.47 -13.99
C ASP A 32 -13.97 -23.34 -13.05
N PRO A 33 -14.60 -24.11 -12.14
CA PRO A 33 -13.90 -24.82 -11.07
C PRO A 33 -13.01 -25.96 -11.59
N VAL A 34 -11.82 -26.09 -11.00
CA VAL A 34 -10.85 -27.17 -11.24
C VAL A 34 -10.25 -27.67 -9.93
N LEU A 35 -9.74 -28.91 -9.93
CA LEU A 35 -9.26 -29.62 -8.76
C LEU A 35 -7.80 -30.05 -8.88
N CYS A 36 -7.08 -30.02 -7.76
CA CYS A 36 -5.84 -30.77 -7.59
C CYS A 36 -6.16 -32.28 -7.50
N PRO A 37 -5.62 -33.15 -8.37
CA PRO A 37 -6.04 -34.57 -8.44
C PRO A 37 -5.83 -35.36 -7.14
N ARG A 38 -4.74 -35.10 -6.40
CA ARG A 38 -4.38 -35.90 -5.22
C ARG A 38 -5.24 -35.58 -4.01
N ASN A 39 -5.44 -34.30 -3.73
CA ASN A 39 -6.05 -33.81 -2.48
C ASN A 39 -7.37 -33.06 -2.70
N GLN A 40 -7.87 -33.00 -3.94
CA GLN A 40 -9.16 -32.39 -4.33
C GLN A 40 -9.35 -30.92 -3.89
N HIS A 41 -8.26 -30.17 -3.71
CA HIS A 41 -8.31 -28.72 -3.50
C HIS A 41 -8.90 -28.01 -4.71
N CYS A 42 -9.86 -27.10 -4.50
CA CYS A 42 -10.64 -26.48 -5.57
C CYS A 42 -10.25 -25.02 -5.84
N PHE A 43 -10.14 -24.67 -7.12
CA PHE A 43 -9.70 -23.36 -7.60
C PHE A 43 -10.53 -22.91 -8.81
N CYS A 44 -10.64 -21.60 -9.03
CA CYS A 44 -11.04 -21.07 -10.34
C CYS A 44 -9.92 -21.37 -11.36
N ARG A 45 -10.26 -21.79 -12.58
CA ARG A 45 -9.27 -22.12 -13.61
C ARG A 45 -8.27 -20.99 -13.85
N ALA A 46 -8.75 -19.77 -14.08
CA ALA A 46 -7.89 -18.60 -14.28
C ALA A 46 -6.93 -18.35 -13.09
N CYS A 47 -7.38 -18.58 -11.86
CA CYS A 47 -6.56 -18.38 -10.67
C CYS A 47 -5.43 -19.40 -10.57
N ILE A 48 -5.73 -20.69 -10.76
CA ILE A 48 -4.70 -21.73 -10.67
C ILE A 48 -3.77 -21.71 -11.88
N THR A 49 -4.25 -21.41 -13.09
CA THR A 49 -3.39 -21.28 -14.27
C THR A 49 -2.33 -20.21 -14.07
N LYS A 50 -2.72 -19.02 -13.58
CA LYS A 50 -1.77 -17.94 -13.28
C LYS A 50 -0.78 -18.30 -12.17
N HIS A 51 -1.19 -19.10 -11.19
CA HIS A 51 -0.28 -19.62 -10.16
C HIS A 51 0.76 -20.58 -10.76
N LEU A 52 0.29 -21.51 -11.59
CA LEU A 52 1.12 -22.56 -12.20
C LEU A 52 2.11 -22.04 -13.26
N GLU A 53 1.87 -20.86 -13.84
CA GLU A 53 2.84 -20.14 -14.67
C GLU A 53 4.15 -19.85 -13.92
N ASN A 54 4.06 -19.58 -12.62
CA ASN A 54 5.21 -19.23 -11.78
C ASN A 54 5.73 -20.42 -10.96
N LEU A 55 4.82 -21.24 -10.42
CA LEU A 55 5.12 -22.33 -9.49
C LEU A 55 4.33 -23.58 -9.87
N ARG A 56 5.00 -24.62 -10.37
CA ARG A 56 4.40 -25.91 -10.77
C ARG A 56 3.99 -26.80 -9.60
N ARG A 57 3.28 -26.23 -8.63
CA ARG A 57 2.81 -26.91 -7.41
C ARG A 57 1.42 -26.42 -7.02
N CYS A 58 0.69 -27.25 -6.30
CA CYS A 58 -0.58 -26.88 -5.69
C CYS A 58 -0.34 -25.85 -4.56
N PRO A 59 -1.05 -24.71 -4.54
CA PRO A 59 -0.88 -23.69 -3.48
C PRO A 59 -1.16 -24.21 -2.06
N THR A 60 -1.98 -25.25 -1.93
CA THR A 60 -2.49 -25.72 -0.63
C THR A 60 -1.69 -26.89 -0.07
N CYS A 61 -1.37 -27.91 -0.88
CA CYS A 61 -0.61 -29.08 -0.43
C CYS A 61 0.83 -29.14 -0.91
N ALA A 62 1.28 -28.18 -1.72
CA ALA A 62 2.62 -28.15 -2.32
C ALA A 62 2.99 -29.36 -3.21
N ASP A 63 2.03 -30.24 -3.52
CA ASP A 63 2.21 -31.32 -4.50
C ASP A 63 2.51 -30.75 -5.89
N GLU A 64 3.33 -31.45 -6.66
CA GLU A 64 3.57 -31.11 -8.07
C GLU A 64 2.24 -31.10 -8.85
N LEU A 65 2.00 -29.99 -9.54
CA LEU A 65 0.76 -29.75 -10.27
C LEU A 65 1.08 -28.94 -11.53
N ALA A 66 0.47 -29.32 -12.64
CA ALA A 66 0.55 -28.63 -13.92
C ALA A 66 -0.85 -28.40 -14.49
N VAL A 67 -1.01 -27.42 -15.39
CA VAL A 67 -2.32 -27.01 -15.93
C VAL A 67 -3.00 -28.20 -16.64
N GLU A 68 -2.23 -29.04 -17.29
CA GLU A 68 -2.67 -30.23 -18.03
C GLU A 68 -3.14 -31.36 -17.10
N THR A 69 -2.70 -31.35 -15.84
CA THR A 69 -3.01 -32.38 -14.85
C THR A 69 -4.20 -32.01 -13.96
N LEU A 70 -4.80 -30.83 -14.13
CA LEU A 70 -5.95 -30.39 -13.33
C LEU A 70 -7.16 -31.30 -13.60
N ALA A 71 -7.79 -31.78 -12.53
CA ALA A 71 -9.00 -32.58 -12.61
C ALA A 71 -10.25 -31.67 -12.65
N GLU A 72 -11.32 -32.15 -13.28
CA GLU A 72 -12.61 -31.47 -13.21
C GLU A 72 -13.43 -31.95 -12.00
N PRO A 73 -14.22 -31.07 -11.35
CA PRO A 73 -15.18 -31.49 -10.37
C PRO A 73 -16.21 -32.45 -10.95
N ASN A 74 -16.73 -33.33 -10.10
CA ASN A 74 -17.80 -34.25 -10.50
C ASN A 74 -19.08 -33.46 -10.90
N ARG A 75 -19.96 -34.14 -11.63
CA ARG A 75 -21.20 -33.54 -12.14
C ARG A 75 -22.08 -32.95 -11.03
N MET A 76 -22.19 -33.64 -9.88
CA MET A 76 -23.00 -33.15 -8.76
C MET A 76 -22.53 -31.79 -8.26
N VAL A 77 -21.21 -31.59 -8.09
CA VAL A 77 -20.63 -30.31 -7.66
C VAL A 77 -20.90 -29.20 -8.67
N LYS A 78 -20.79 -29.51 -9.97
CA LYS A 78 -21.11 -28.55 -11.04
C LYS A 78 -22.60 -28.18 -11.04
N ASP A 79 -23.49 -29.15 -10.88
CA ASP A 79 -24.94 -28.94 -10.84
C ASP A 79 -25.33 -28.06 -9.64
N TYR A 80 -24.79 -28.33 -8.44
CA TYR A 80 -25.02 -27.49 -7.25
C TYR A 80 -24.55 -26.05 -7.44
N LEU A 81 -23.37 -25.85 -8.04
CA LEU A 81 -22.83 -24.51 -8.31
C LEU A 81 -23.70 -23.75 -9.31
N ASN A 82 -24.19 -24.44 -10.34
CA ASN A 82 -25.04 -23.88 -11.39
C ASN A 82 -26.43 -23.47 -10.90
N GLU A 83 -26.95 -24.14 -9.88
CA GLU A 83 -28.26 -23.83 -9.27
C GLU A 83 -28.23 -22.62 -8.33
N LEU A 84 -27.04 -22.16 -7.90
CA LEU A 84 -26.90 -20.99 -7.05
C LEU A 84 -27.53 -19.76 -7.70
N LYS A 85 -28.27 -18.99 -6.90
CA LYS A 85 -28.94 -17.77 -7.35
C LYS A 85 -28.03 -16.57 -7.18
N ILE A 86 -27.79 -15.83 -8.25
CA ILE A 86 -26.88 -14.69 -8.30
C ILE A 86 -27.58 -13.47 -8.92
N HIS A 87 -27.28 -12.30 -8.36
CA HIS A 87 -27.65 -11.00 -8.89
C HIS A 87 -26.79 -10.64 -10.11
N CYS A 88 -27.42 -10.03 -11.11
CA CYS A 88 -26.71 -9.45 -12.26
C CYS A 88 -25.61 -8.46 -11.80
N VAL A 89 -24.47 -8.44 -12.50
CA VAL A 89 -23.36 -7.50 -12.22
C VAL A 89 -23.80 -6.03 -12.31
N TYR A 90 -24.85 -5.77 -13.08
CA TYR A 90 -25.42 -4.44 -13.26
C TYR A 90 -26.56 -4.11 -12.28
N ASN A 91 -26.68 -4.82 -11.15
CA ASN A 91 -27.67 -4.55 -10.10
C ASN A 91 -27.61 -3.09 -9.61
N ASN A 92 -26.41 -2.55 -9.41
CA ASN A 92 -26.20 -1.15 -9.01
C ASN A 92 -26.56 -0.14 -10.11
N ARG A 93 -26.78 -0.59 -11.35
CA ARG A 93 -27.26 0.24 -12.47
C ARG A 93 -28.77 0.10 -12.70
N GLY A 94 -29.45 -0.75 -11.92
CA GLY A 94 -30.90 -0.96 -11.97
C GLY A 94 -31.36 -2.34 -12.45
N CYS A 95 -30.44 -3.26 -12.75
CA CYS A 95 -30.80 -4.63 -13.13
C CYS A 95 -31.02 -5.53 -11.90
N HIS A 96 -32.25 -5.60 -11.40
CA HIS A 96 -32.59 -6.40 -10.20
C HIS A 96 -32.90 -7.88 -10.50
N GLU A 97 -32.50 -8.39 -11.66
CA GLU A 97 -32.69 -9.79 -12.02
C GLU A 97 -31.83 -10.70 -11.13
N ILE A 98 -32.47 -11.76 -10.63
CA ILE A 98 -31.83 -12.84 -9.87
C ILE A 98 -32.00 -14.12 -10.67
N LEU A 99 -30.90 -14.73 -11.04
CA LEU A 99 -30.87 -15.86 -11.95
C LEU A 99 -29.99 -16.98 -11.42
N GLN A 100 -30.22 -18.19 -11.91
CA GLN A 100 -29.30 -19.30 -11.68
C GLN A 100 -27.96 -19.01 -12.36
N LEU A 101 -26.85 -19.38 -11.71
CA LEU A 101 -25.51 -19.09 -12.18
C LEU A 101 -25.26 -19.54 -13.63
N GLN A 102 -25.81 -20.69 -14.04
CA GLN A 102 -25.71 -21.19 -15.42
C GLN A 102 -26.28 -20.27 -16.50
N HIS A 103 -27.20 -19.37 -16.15
CA HIS A 103 -27.83 -18.44 -17.10
C HIS A 103 -27.17 -17.06 -17.08
N LEU A 104 -26.18 -16.83 -16.21
CA LEU A 104 -25.61 -15.51 -15.95
C LEU A 104 -24.96 -14.89 -17.18
N ASP A 105 -24.07 -15.64 -17.85
CA ASP A 105 -23.31 -15.12 -18.99
C ASP A 105 -24.24 -14.73 -20.15
N ASN A 106 -25.31 -15.50 -20.38
CA ASN A 106 -26.30 -15.21 -21.41
C ASN A 106 -27.09 -13.92 -21.10
N HIS A 107 -27.45 -13.71 -19.83
CA HIS A 107 -28.11 -12.49 -19.40
C HIS A 107 -27.17 -11.28 -19.48
N GLU A 108 -25.95 -11.36 -18.93
CA GLU A 108 -25.00 -10.24 -18.91
C GLU A 108 -24.62 -9.80 -20.33
N ALA A 109 -24.57 -10.72 -21.30
CA ALA A 109 -24.32 -10.41 -22.71
C ALA A 109 -25.43 -9.57 -23.38
N THR A 110 -26.67 -9.64 -22.87
CA THR A 110 -27.86 -8.98 -23.46
C THR A 110 -28.53 -7.99 -22.50
N CYS A 111 -27.94 -7.74 -21.33
CA CYS A 111 -28.54 -6.91 -20.29
C CYS A 111 -28.67 -5.46 -20.76
N GLY A 112 -29.90 -4.92 -20.69
CA GLY A 112 -30.18 -3.52 -21.07
C GLY A 112 -29.52 -2.48 -20.16
N PHE A 113 -28.96 -2.88 -19.02
CA PHE A 113 -28.25 -2.01 -18.07
C PHE A 113 -26.73 -1.99 -18.27
N THR A 114 -26.22 -2.76 -19.23
CA THR A 114 -24.82 -2.73 -19.64
C THR A 114 -24.42 -1.28 -19.99
N PRO A 115 -23.26 -0.78 -19.51
CA PRO A 115 -22.81 0.57 -19.81
C PRO A 115 -22.54 0.77 -21.31
N ALA A 116 -23.06 1.87 -21.86
CA ALA A 116 -22.86 2.27 -23.25
C ALA A 116 -22.56 3.76 -23.35
N VAL A 117 -21.62 4.14 -24.23
CA VAL A 117 -21.17 5.52 -24.38
C VAL A 117 -21.90 6.20 -25.54
N CYS A 118 -22.35 7.44 -25.33
CA CYS A 118 -22.97 8.24 -26.37
C CYS A 118 -21.99 8.56 -27.51
N THR A 119 -22.41 8.28 -28.74
CA THR A 119 -21.62 8.53 -29.97
C THR A 119 -21.77 9.93 -30.55
N ASN A 120 -22.64 10.79 -29.99
CA ASN A 120 -22.75 12.18 -30.44
C ASN A 120 -21.44 12.93 -30.12
N GLN A 121 -20.85 13.57 -31.13
CA GLN A 121 -19.60 14.31 -30.98
C GLN A 121 -19.71 15.37 -29.87
N GLY A 122 -18.86 15.25 -28.85
CA GLY A 122 -18.81 16.18 -27.71
C GLY A 122 -19.60 15.74 -26.47
N CYS A 123 -20.42 14.68 -26.53
CA CYS A 123 -21.22 14.25 -25.38
C CYS A 123 -20.41 13.45 -24.34
N GLY A 124 -19.83 12.32 -24.73
CA GLY A 124 -19.06 11.44 -23.83
C GLY A 124 -19.86 10.79 -22.68
N ALA A 125 -21.17 11.00 -22.59
CA ALA A 125 -22.00 10.44 -21.51
C ALA A 125 -22.05 8.91 -21.55
N THR A 126 -21.97 8.27 -20.38
CA THR A 126 -22.11 6.81 -20.20
C THR A 126 -23.49 6.49 -19.63
N LEU A 127 -24.29 5.74 -20.37
CA LEU A 127 -25.70 5.45 -20.09
C LEU A 127 -25.93 3.94 -20.04
N ASN A 128 -27.14 3.51 -19.67
CA ASN A 128 -27.56 2.13 -19.84
C ASN A 128 -27.87 1.86 -21.32
N GLN A 129 -27.49 0.68 -21.83
CA GLN A 129 -27.70 0.28 -23.23
C GLN A 129 -29.14 0.53 -23.72
N ARG A 130 -30.14 0.25 -22.87
CA ARG A 130 -31.56 0.45 -23.18
C ARG A 130 -31.96 1.91 -23.38
N ASP A 131 -31.23 2.85 -22.75
CA ASP A 131 -31.55 4.28 -22.72
C ASP A 131 -30.72 5.06 -23.79
N LEU A 132 -29.74 4.41 -24.41
CA LEU A 132 -28.76 5.03 -25.30
C LEU A 132 -29.42 5.69 -26.53
N ILE A 133 -30.33 4.96 -27.20
CA ILE A 133 -30.98 5.44 -28.43
C ILE A 133 -31.84 6.68 -28.13
N HIS A 134 -32.66 6.62 -27.08
CA HIS A 134 -33.52 7.73 -26.68
C HIS A 134 -32.69 8.95 -26.28
N HIS A 135 -31.57 8.75 -25.57
CA HIS A 135 -30.65 9.83 -25.30
C HIS A 135 -30.09 10.44 -26.60
N GLN A 136 -29.55 9.63 -27.51
CA GLN A 136 -28.92 10.12 -28.74
C GLN A 136 -29.88 10.92 -29.62
N SER A 137 -31.14 10.51 -29.71
CA SER A 137 -32.12 11.12 -30.62
C SER A 137 -32.93 12.25 -29.99
N GLU A 138 -33.27 12.19 -28.69
CA GLU A 138 -34.25 13.11 -28.09
C GLU A 138 -33.70 13.96 -26.93
N LEU A 139 -32.71 13.47 -26.17
CA LEU A 139 -32.27 14.13 -24.93
C LEU A 139 -30.88 14.75 -25.03
N CYS A 140 -30.02 14.22 -25.89
CA CYS A 140 -28.63 14.68 -26.00
C CYS A 140 -28.61 16.12 -26.49
N GLU A 141 -27.93 17.00 -25.75
CA GLU A 141 -27.73 18.41 -26.11
C GLU A 141 -26.86 18.58 -27.35
N PHE A 142 -26.02 17.57 -27.64
CA PHE A 142 -25.15 17.52 -28.80
C PHE A 142 -25.81 16.85 -30.03
N ARG A 143 -27.13 16.61 -30.00
CA ARG A 143 -27.85 16.01 -31.14
C ARG A 143 -27.96 16.99 -32.30
N LYS A 144 -27.79 16.50 -33.53
CA LYS A 144 -27.95 17.32 -34.74
C LYS A 144 -29.43 17.37 -35.14
N LEU A 145 -30.04 18.56 -35.09
CA LEU A 145 -31.41 18.79 -35.59
C LEU A 145 -31.39 19.20 -37.06
N LYS A 146 -32.21 18.57 -37.90
CA LYS A 146 -32.40 18.98 -39.30
C LYS A 146 -33.40 20.13 -39.38
N CYS A 147 -32.95 21.28 -39.85
CA CYS A 147 -33.77 22.48 -40.06
C CYS A 147 -34.55 22.37 -41.40
N HIS A 148 -35.83 22.74 -41.40
CA HIS A 148 -36.73 22.62 -42.57
C HIS A 148 -36.77 23.89 -43.44
N SER A 149 -35.94 24.89 -43.17
CA SER A 149 -36.06 26.24 -43.77
C SER A 149 -34.76 26.78 -44.36
N CYS A 150 -33.72 25.97 -44.53
CA CYS A 150 -32.36 26.43 -44.83
C CYS A 150 -32.06 26.72 -46.32
N GLY A 151 -33.06 26.78 -47.21
CA GLY A 151 -32.84 26.98 -48.66
C GLY A 151 -32.24 28.33 -49.06
N GLU A 152 -32.36 29.39 -48.24
CA GLU A 152 -31.70 30.68 -48.50
C GLU A 152 -30.40 30.88 -47.72
N MET A 153 -30.15 30.12 -46.65
CA MET A 153 -28.88 30.18 -45.91
C MET A 153 -27.76 29.37 -46.58
N GLU A 154 -28.08 28.34 -47.36
CA GLU A 154 -27.07 27.54 -48.09
C GLU A 154 -26.24 28.37 -49.08
N LYS A 155 -26.85 29.37 -49.74
CA LYS A 155 -26.11 30.26 -50.66
C LYS A 155 -25.17 31.23 -49.95
N ARG A 156 -25.51 31.65 -48.72
CA ARG A 156 -24.64 32.49 -47.87
C ARG A 156 -23.54 31.67 -47.20
N MET A 157 -23.86 30.45 -46.76
CA MET A 157 -22.90 29.52 -46.16
C MET A 157 -21.88 29.00 -47.19
N ALA A 158 -22.28 28.68 -48.42
CA ALA A 158 -21.33 28.27 -49.47
C ALA A 158 -20.28 29.35 -49.81
N ASN A 159 -20.63 30.63 -49.69
CA ASN A 159 -19.69 31.75 -49.88
C ASN A 159 -18.78 31.97 -48.67
N LEU A 160 -19.27 31.70 -47.46
CA LEU A 160 -18.46 31.71 -46.23
C LEU A 160 -17.53 30.50 -46.15
N GLU A 161 -17.99 29.31 -46.55
CA GLU A 161 -17.20 28.08 -46.67
C GLU A 161 -16.06 28.26 -47.65
N LYS A 162 -16.29 28.84 -48.85
CA LYS A 162 -15.20 29.16 -49.78
C LYS A 162 -14.15 30.12 -49.20
N ASN A 163 -14.57 31.09 -48.39
CA ASN A 163 -13.65 32.02 -47.74
C ASN A 163 -12.93 31.36 -46.55
N MET A 164 -13.61 30.47 -45.82
CA MET A 164 -13.02 29.68 -44.74
C MET A 164 -12.06 28.63 -45.26
N GLU A 165 -12.35 27.98 -46.38
CA GLU A 165 -11.44 27.05 -47.09
C GLU A 165 -10.19 27.77 -47.57
N ARG A 166 -10.33 28.99 -48.11
CA ARG A 166 -9.17 29.81 -48.50
C ARG A 166 -8.33 30.21 -47.29
N ASN A 167 -8.96 30.58 -46.18
CA ASN A 167 -8.27 30.94 -44.94
C ASN A 167 -7.68 29.70 -44.23
N ALA A 168 -8.32 28.54 -44.32
CA ALA A 168 -7.84 27.28 -43.79
C ALA A 168 -6.65 26.77 -44.59
N ALA A 169 -6.66 26.87 -45.92
CA ALA A 169 -5.51 26.57 -46.76
C ALA A 169 -4.32 27.52 -46.48
N ASP A 170 -4.60 28.81 -46.24
CA ASP A 170 -3.56 29.80 -45.88
C ASP A 170 -3.01 29.56 -44.46
N MET A 171 -3.84 29.04 -43.54
CA MET A 171 -3.46 28.67 -42.17
C MET A 171 -2.72 27.34 -42.12
N GLU A 172 -3.12 26.35 -42.92
CA GLU A 172 -2.39 25.10 -43.12
C GLU A 172 -1.03 25.37 -43.74
N GLY A 173 -0.93 26.25 -44.73
CA GLY A 173 0.37 26.68 -45.29
C GLY A 173 1.29 27.31 -44.23
N LYS A 174 0.74 28.13 -43.33
CA LYS A 174 1.49 28.71 -42.20
C LYS A 174 1.84 27.68 -41.13
N LEU A 175 0.93 26.74 -40.84
CA LEU A 175 1.16 25.65 -39.90
C LEU A 175 2.22 24.67 -40.42
N GLU A 176 2.23 24.38 -41.72
CA GLU A 176 3.24 23.59 -42.40
C GLU A 176 4.60 24.28 -42.35
N ALA A 177 4.65 25.60 -42.57
CA ALA A 177 5.86 26.41 -42.44
C ALA A 177 6.40 26.38 -40.99
N VAL A 178 5.55 26.60 -39.99
CA VAL A 178 5.92 26.51 -38.57
C VAL A 178 6.34 25.09 -38.18
N ASN A 179 5.65 24.06 -38.66
CA ASN A 179 6.04 22.67 -38.41
C ASN A 179 7.37 22.30 -39.09
N ASN A 180 7.67 22.86 -40.26
CA ASN A 180 8.97 22.72 -40.91
C ASN A 180 10.07 23.39 -40.07
N GLU A 181 9.83 24.59 -39.52
CA GLU A 181 10.77 25.26 -38.61
C GLU A 181 10.96 24.51 -37.29
N VAL A 182 9.88 24.02 -36.67
CA VAL A 182 9.92 23.19 -35.45
C VAL A 182 10.63 21.88 -35.71
N ARG A 183 10.46 21.26 -36.89
CA ARG A 183 11.20 20.06 -37.28
C ARG A 183 12.68 20.37 -37.44
N GLY A 184 13.03 21.51 -38.07
CA GLY A 184 14.40 22.00 -38.14
C GLY A 184 15.03 22.20 -36.76
N LEU A 185 14.32 22.87 -35.85
CA LEU A 185 14.74 23.04 -34.45
C LEU A 185 14.88 21.70 -33.73
N LYS A 186 13.97 20.75 -33.96
CA LYS A 186 14.03 19.40 -33.38
C LYS A 186 15.22 18.61 -33.90
N THR A 187 15.56 18.73 -35.19
CA THR A 187 16.76 18.13 -35.77
C THR A 187 18.02 18.75 -35.17
N VAL A 188 18.10 20.07 -35.05
CA VAL A 188 19.22 20.76 -34.37
C VAL A 188 19.31 20.37 -32.89
N LEU A 189 18.18 20.17 -32.21
CA LEU A 189 18.16 19.72 -30.83
C LEU A 189 18.66 18.27 -30.70
N ILE A 190 18.23 17.39 -31.59
CA ILE A 190 18.68 15.97 -31.62
C ILE A 190 20.16 15.90 -31.97
N GLU A 191 20.63 16.64 -32.98
CA GLU A 191 22.04 16.74 -33.34
C GLU A 191 22.86 17.32 -32.17
N GLY A 192 22.37 18.34 -31.48
CA GLY A 192 23.00 18.87 -30.27
C GLY A 192 23.01 17.88 -29.09
N PHE A 193 21.94 17.06 -28.94
CA PHE A 193 21.89 16.00 -27.94
C PHE A 193 22.83 14.83 -28.28
N ASP A 194 22.94 14.46 -29.56
CA ASP A 194 23.85 13.42 -30.02
C ASP A 194 25.32 13.88 -29.96
N GLU A 195 25.61 15.15 -30.26
CA GLU A 195 26.93 15.75 -30.01
C GLU A 195 27.26 15.77 -28.50
N MET A 196 26.28 16.09 -27.65
CA MET A 196 26.44 16.06 -26.19
C MET A 196 26.61 14.63 -25.65
N LYS A 197 25.95 13.65 -26.28
CA LYS A 197 26.06 12.22 -25.99
C LYS A 197 27.41 11.67 -26.44
N ASP A 198 27.91 12.10 -27.60
CA ASP A 198 29.26 11.78 -28.07
C ASP A 198 30.33 12.43 -27.19
N VAL A 199 30.08 13.63 -26.66
CA VAL A 199 30.94 14.26 -25.64
C VAL A 199 30.88 13.47 -24.32
N LEU A 200 29.70 13.00 -23.89
CA LEU A 200 29.53 12.15 -22.71
C LEU A 200 30.21 10.79 -22.86
N ILE A 201 30.13 10.15 -24.03
CA ILE A 201 30.81 8.88 -24.33
C ILE A 201 32.32 9.09 -24.40
N LYS A 202 32.79 10.20 -25.02
CA LYS A 202 34.22 10.57 -25.01
C LYS A 202 34.73 10.99 -23.63
N MET A 203 33.83 11.39 -22.72
CA MET A 203 34.13 11.62 -21.30
C MET A 203 34.15 10.30 -20.54
N GLU A 204 33.21 9.37 -20.77
CA GLU A 204 33.19 8.02 -20.17
C GLU A 204 34.43 7.19 -20.56
N ASP A 205 34.86 7.23 -21.83
CA ASP A 205 36.09 6.57 -22.31
C ASP A 205 37.37 7.22 -21.78
N LYS A 206 37.31 8.47 -21.29
CA LYS A 206 38.42 9.17 -20.63
C LYS A 206 38.37 9.06 -19.09
N ILE A 207 37.33 8.45 -18.54
CA ILE A 207 37.13 8.22 -17.10
C ILE A 207 37.56 6.80 -16.68
N ASP A 208 38.09 5.99 -17.60
CA ASP A 208 38.79 4.76 -17.23
C ASP A 208 40.30 5.01 -17.09
N THR A 209 40.67 5.74 -16.04
CA THR A 209 41.88 5.55 -15.23
C THR A 209 41.98 6.69 -14.21
N THR A 210 42.01 6.31 -12.93
CA THR A 210 42.42 7.12 -11.77
C THR A 210 41.44 8.21 -11.26
N GLU A 211 40.85 7.90 -10.10
CA GLU A 211 40.44 8.84 -9.02
C GLU A 211 39.43 9.97 -9.33
N VAL A 212 38.13 9.64 -9.37
CA VAL A 212 37.10 10.50 -8.76
C VAL A 212 36.06 9.64 -8.04
N ARG A 213 36.37 9.30 -6.78
CA ARG A 213 35.36 9.05 -5.76
C ARG A 213 34.76 10.41 -5.37
N ASN A 214 33.44 10.43 -5.17
CA ASN A 214 32.61 11.51 -4.62
C ASN A 214 32.21 12.62 -5.61
N ILE A 215 30.92 12.66 -5.96
CA ILE A 215 29.94 13.66 -5.47
C ILE A 215 28.53 13.08 -5.64
N ALA A 216 27.70 13.35 -4.63
CA ALA A 216 26.43 12.72 -4.35
C ALA A 216 25.23 13.38 -5.05
N SER A 217 24.31 12.54 -5.54
CA SER A 217 22.90 12.89 -5.73
C SER A 217 22.00 11.82 -5.11
N GLY A 218 21.37 12.16 -3.98
CA GLY A 218 19.94 11.86 -3.77
C GLY A 218 19.54 10.65 -2.93
N ASP A 219 19.73 9.41 -3.38
CA ASP A 219 18.95 8.29 -2.84
C ASP A 219 19.74 7.41 -1.86
N LYS A 220 19.77 7.83 -0.60
CA LYS A 220 20.33 7.07 0.53
C LYS A 220 19.29 6.07 1.06
N GLU A 221 19.14 4.94 0.39
CA GLU A 221 18.32 3.82 0.90
C GLU A 221 19.12 3.04 1.97
N ASN A 222 19.29 3.60 3.17
CA ASN A 222 19.92 2.89 4.29
C ASN A 222 18.89 2.65 5.40
N ILE A 223 18.94 1.48 6.04
CA ILE A 223 18.14 1.17 7.24
C ILE A 223 19.05 1.33 8.45
N ILE A 224 18.61 2.08 9.47
CA ILE A 224 19.30 2.14 10.76
C ILE A 224 18.44 1.42 11.80
N VAL A 225 19.04 0.52 12.55
CA VAL A 225 18.41 -0.19 13.66
C VAL A 225 19.19 0.10 14.94
N ALA A 226 18.52 0.54 15.99
CA ALA A 226 19.16 1.00 17.22
C ALA A 226 18.48 0.38 18.46
N GLY A 227 19.27 -0.22 19.34
CA GLY A 227 18.79 -0.80 20.60
C GLY A 227 17.91 -2.04 20.43
N GLY A 228 16.89 -2.19 21.29
CA GLY A 228 16.03 -3.38 21.34
C GLY A 228 16.59 -4.48 22.27
N ALA A 229 15.72 -5.25 22.91
CA ALA A 229 16.05 -6.37 23.80
C ALA A 229 17.32 -6.21 24.69
N TRP A 230 17.43 -5.10 25.44
CA TRP A 230 18.60 -4.79 26.29
C TRP A 230 19.93 -4.68 25.54
N ASN A 231 19.88 -4.26 24.29
CA ASN A 231 21.01 -4.01 23.42
C ASN A 231 21.25 -2.50 23.28
N ASP A 232 22.51 -2.10 23.09
CA ASP A 232 22.93 -0.72 22.78
C ASP A 232 23.48 -0.60 21.36
N SER A 233 23.66 -1.71 20.64
CA SER A 233 24.17 -1.68 19.28
C SER A 233 23.27 -0.91 18.34
N VAL A 234 23.93 -0.17 17.46
CA VAL A 234 23.33 0.57 16.36
C VAL A 234 23.96 0.05 15.09
N GLU A 235 23.15 -0.42 14.16
CA GLU A 235 23.59 -1.04 12.92
C GLU A 235 22.92 -0.35 11.73
N MET A 236 23.68 -0.16 10.65
CA MET A 236 23.19 0.37 9.39
C MET A 236 23.29 -0.68 8.30
N PHE A 237 22.17 -0.97 7.65
CA PHE A 237 22.12 -1.77 6.44
C PHE A 237 22.18 -0.87 5.21
N ASN A 238 23.23 -1.04 4.41
CA ASN A 238 23.31 -0.41 3.10
C ASN A 238 22.53 -1.26 2.09
N TRP A 239 21.43 -0.71 1.56
CA TRP A 239 20.54 -1.47 0.67
C TRP A 239 21.21 -1.92 -0.63
N ARG A 240 22.05 -1.07 -1.23
CA ARG A 240 22.75 -1.35 -2.49
C ARG A 240 23.84 -2.40 -2.32
N GLN A 241 24.64 -2.29 -1.25
CA GLN A 241 25.73 -3.22 -0.96
C GLN A 241 25.26 -4.49 -0.26
N ARG A 242 24.01 -4.54 0.21
CA ARG A 242 23.45 -5.65 1.01
C ARG A 242 24.33 -5.99 2.21
N LYS A 243 24.87 -4.96 2.87
CA LYS A 243 25.87 -5.13 3.94
C LYS A 243 25.48 -4.35 5.19
N TRP A 244 25.61 -5.02 6.32
CA TRP A 244 25.53 -4.40 7.64
C TRP A 244 26.86 -3.77 8.05
N SER A 245 26.77 -2.60 8.66
CA SER A 245 27.89 -1.87 9.23
C SER A 245 27.53 -1.37 10.62
N PRO A 246 28.43 -1.48 11.61
CA PRO A 246 28.18 -0.94 12.93
C PRO A 246 28.26 0.59 12.90
N LEU A 247 27.37 1.24 13.64
CA LEU A 247 27.43 2.66 14.00
C LEU A 247 27.77 2.82 15.49
N GLN A 248 27.87 4.05 15.97
CA GLN A 248 28.11 4.29 17.40
C GLN A 248 26.96 3.74 18.25
N SER A 249 27.28 2.87 19.20
CA SER A 249 26.32 2.32 20.16
C SER A 249 25.61 3.41 20.96
N LEU A 250 24.37 3.14 21.35
CA LEU A 250 23.59 3.97 22.24
C LEU A 250 24.33 4.19 23.57
N PRO A 251 24.26 5.38 24.18
CA PRO A 251 24.88 5.63 25.49
C PRO A 251 24.29 4.77 26.60
N LYS A 252 23.02 4.36 26.43
CA LYS A 252 22.29 3.47 27.33
C LYS A 252 21.50 2.47 26.52
N LYS A 253 21.62 1.19 26.89
CA LYS A 253 20.76 0.09 26.42
C LYS A 253 19.32 0.44 26.72
N ARG A 254 18.44 0.40 25.72
CA ARG A 254 17.01 0.69 25.89
C ARG A 254 16.15 -0.15 24.95
N PHE A 255 14.95 -0.49 25.40
CA PHE A 255 13.92 -1.14 24.59
C PHE A 255 12.56 -0.46 24.80
N GLY A 256 11.60 -0.76 23.93
CA GLY A 256 10.29 -0.09 23.95
C GLY A 256 10.36 1.42 23.68
N ALA A 257 11.47 1.90 23.10
CA ALA A 257 11.62 3.26 22.62
C ALA A 257 11.04 3.37 21.20
N THR A 258 10.71 4.58 20.78
CA THR A 258 10.39 4.88 19.37
C THR A 258 11.56 5.57 18.70
N SER A 259 11.63 5.50 17.38
CA SER A 259 12.66 6.18 16.59
C SER A 259 12.05 6.92 15.41
N PHE A 260 12.66 8.06 15.06
CA PHE A 260 12.27 8.86 13.91
C PHE A 260 13.47 9.64 13.37
N VAL A 261 13.36 10.12 12.13
CA VAL A 261 14.37 10.99 11.50
C VAL A 261 13.80 12.40 11.40
N CYS A 262 14.54 13.38 11.90
CA CYS A 262 14.18 14.80 11.81
C CYS A 262 15.47 15.63 11.73
N ASN A 263 15.50 16.65 10.87
CA ASN A 263 16.65 17.57 10.72
C ASN A 263 18.01 16.87 10.57
N ASN A 264 18.11 15.85 9.70
CA ASN A 264 19.31 15.01 9.51
C ASN A 264 19.81 14.27 10.76
N HIS A 265 18.95 14.07 11.76
CA HIS A 265 19.26 13.25 12.92
C HIS A 265 18.34 12.05 13.01
N VAL A 266 18.91 10.88 13.30
CA VAL A 266 18.13 9.78 13.85
C VAL A 266 17.95 10.07 15.35
N THR A 267 16.70 10.06 15.80
CA THR A 267 16.33 10.35 17.19
C THR A 267 15.65 9.14 17.80
N ILE A 268 16.04 8.79 19.02
CA ILE A 268 15.44 7.73 19.83
C ILE A 268 14.74 8.38 21.02
N ALA A 269 13.45 8.11 21.18
CA ALA A 269 12.62 8.74 22.19
C ALA A 269 12.13 7.74 23.25
N GLY A 270 12.39 8.06 24.52
CA GLY A 270 11.95 7.31 25.68
C GLY A 270 12.49 5.88 25.74
N GLY A 271 11.62 4.95 26.13
CA GLY A 271 11.92 3.54 26.35
C GLY A 271 12.22 3.23 27.82
N PHE A 272 12.76 2.02 28.03
CA PHE A 272 13.11 1.53 29.36
C PHE A 272 14.57 1.07 29.40
N CYS A 273 15.31 1.48 30.44
CA CYS A 273 16.61 0.91 30.80
C CYS A 273 16.61 0.37 32.24
N SER A 274 17.11 1.13 33.22
CA SER A 274 16.95 0.87 34.66
C SER A 274 15.65 1.49 35.22
N GLY A 275 14.88 2.14 34.35
CA GLY A 275 13.61 2.78 34.59
C GLY A 275 13.05 3.36 33.30
N TYR A 276 11.82 3.86 33.36
CA TYR A 276 11.17 4.55 32.23
C TYR A 276 11.87 5.88 31.95
N LEU A 277 12.02 6.20 30.67
CA LEU A 277 12.76 7.36 30.20
C LEU A 277 11.83 8.37 29.52
N ASP A 278 12.10 9.65 29.74
CA ASP A 278 11.49 10.79 29.05
C ASP A 278 12.49 11.51 28.13
N ASP A 279 13.75 11.08 28.13
CA ASP A 279 14.81 11.65 27.31
C ASP A 279 14.62 11.31 25.82
N MET A 280 15.15 12.18 24.97
CA MET A 280 15.32 11.89 23.56
C MET A 280 16.78 12.12 23.24
N ILE A 281 17.41 11.13 22.60
CA ILE A 281 18.81 11.20 22.17
C ILE A 281 18.87 11.15 20.66
N ARG A 282 19.79 11.91 20.07
CA ARG A 282 19.89 12.05 18.62
C ARG A 282 21.32 11.93 18.14
N MET A 283 21.49 11.34 16.96
CA MET A 283 22.76 11.17 16.29
C MET A 283 22.64 11.72 14.87
N ASN A 284 23.60 12.54 14.46
CA ASN A 284 23.65 13.10 13.11
C ASN A 284 23.95 11.97 12.09
N ILE A 285 23.22 11.96 10.97
CA ILE A 285 23.36 10.98 9.89
C ILE A 285 23.82 11.59 8.56
N ASP A 286 24.36 12.82 8.59
CA ASP A 286 24.98 13.46 7.43
C ASP A 286 26.31 12.77 7.05
N PRO A 287 26.45 12.25 5.81
CA PRO A 287 27.68 11.60 5.33
C PRO A 287 28.85 12.55 5.15
N ASN A 288 28.61 13.87 5.12
CA ASN A 288 29.65 14.88 4.91
C ASN A 288 30.16 15.49 6.22
N ALA A 289 29.63 15.05 7.36
CA ALA A 289 30.14 15.48 8.65
C ALA A 289 31.50 14.80 8.91
N ASP A 290 32.56 15.56 8.71
CA ASP A 290 33.83 15.33 9.39
C ASP A 290 33.54 15.46 10.89
N LEU A 291 33.73 14.37 11.65
CA LEU A 291 33.56 14.16 13.11
C LEU A 291 32.70 12.91 13.40
N SER A 292 33.24 12.08 14.28
CA SER A 292 32.59 10.98 14.97
C SER A 292 31.08 11.19 15.21
N MET A 293 30.26 10.29 14.67
CA MET A 293 28.81 10.24 14.92
C MET A 293 28.58 10.08 16.42
N HIS A 294 28.40 11.19 17.14
CA HIS A 294 28.16 11.18 18.58
C HIS A 294 26.68 11.33 18.89
N TRP A 295 26.21 10.54 19.86
CA TRP A 295 24.92 10.77 20.48
C TRP A 295 24.93 12.06 21.29
N SER A 296 23.87 12.85 21.13
CA SER A 296 23.62 14.10 21.88
C SER A 296 22.20 14.11 22.42
N ASP A 297 21.98 14.85 23.49
CA ASP A 297 20.64 15.04 24.04
C ASP A 297 19.80 15.95 23.13
N CYS A 298 18.52 15.62 22.98
CA CYS A 298 17.54 16.51 22.40
C CYS A 298 17.16 17.59 23.43
N PRO A 299 17.02 18.87 23.03
CA PRO A 299 16.64 19.95 23.96
C PRO A 299 15.26 19.78 24.61
N VAL A 300 14.39 18.98 24.00
CA VAL A 300 13.02 18.72 24.46
C VAL A 300 12.87 17.26 24.88
N LYS A 301 12.01 17.04 25.87
CA LYS A 301 11.70 15.71 26.43
C LYS A 301 10.28 15.28 26.06
N LEU A 302 10.01 13.99 26.24
CA LEU A 302 8.67 13.44 26.17
C LEU A 302 7.77 14.03 27.28
N PRO A 303 6.44 14.02 27.11
CA PRO A 303 5.46 14.51 28.10
C PRO A 303 5.52 13.77 29.45
N ALA A 304 5.99 12.53 29.43
CA ALA A 304 6.19 11.69 30.60
C ALA A 304 7.30 10.68 30.31
N LYS A 305 7.76 10.00 31.35
CA LYS A 305 8.63 8.83 31.20
C LYS A 305 7.80 7.70 30.58
N LEU A 306 8.13 7.25 29.37
CA LEU A 306 7.27 6.34 28.60
C LEU A 306 8.08 5.25 27.90
N ALA A 307 7.60 4.02 27.99
CA ALA A 307 8.02 2.90 27.14
C ALA A 307 6.81 2.30 26.42
N HIS A 308 7.04 1.58 25.32
CA HIS A 308 6.00 0.94 24.50
C HIS A 308 4.94 1.91 23.97
N HIS A 309 5.28 3.20 23.87
CA HIS A 309 4.47 4.22 23.22
C HIS A 309 4.69 4.16 21.70
N SER A 310 3.86 4.85 20.94
CA SER A 310 4.07 5.07 19.51
C SER A 310 4.30 6.56 19.26
N SER A 311 5.11 6.89 18.26
CA SER A 311 5.37 8.27 17.89
C SER A 311 5.51 8.42 16.37
N VAL A 312 5.05 9.56 15.86
CA VAL A 312 5.09 9.90 14.43
C VAL A 312 5.43 11.38 14.27
N LEU A 313 6.13 11.72 13.19
CA LEU A 313 6.47 13.10 12.87
C LEU A 313 5.38 13.72 12.00
N TYR A 314 4.87 14.89 12.37
CA TYR A 314 3.89 15.68 11.63
C TYR A 314 4.26 17.16 11.70
N ASN A 315 4.60 17.79 10.56
CA ASN A 315 4.98 19.21 10.46
C ASN A 315 6.00 19.65 11.53
N ASP A 316 7.14 18.95 11.62
CA ASP A 316 8.22 19.17 12.61
C ASP A 316 7.81 19.00 14.09
N HIS A 317 6.60 18.51 14.35
CA HIS A 317 6.14 18.12 15.66
C HIS A 317 6.13 16.60 15.78
N LEU A 318 6.56 16.10 16.93
CA LEU A 318 6.42 14.70 17.28
C LEU A 318 5.07 14.50 17.95
N ILE A 319 4.20 13.70 17.35
CA ILE A 319 2.98 13.25 18.01
C ILE A 319 3.26 11.95 18.74
N VAL A 320 2.97 11.91 20.04
CA VAL A 320 3.22 10.77 20.93
C VAL A 320 1.89 10.23 21.44
N THR A 321 1.67 8.93 21.29
CA THR A 321 0.43 8.25 21.67
C THR A 321 0.70 7.11 22.65
N GLY A 322 -0.05 7.10 23.75
CA GLY A 322 -0.08 5.99 24.71
C GLY A 322 1.27 5.62 25.32
N GLY A 323 1.47 4.31 25.52
CA GLY A 323 2.66 3.72 26.16
C GLY A 323 2.39 3.19 27.55
N TYR A 324 3.44 3.11 28.36
CA TYR A 324 3.40 2.74 29.76
C TYR A 324 4.38 3.62 30.54
N ASP A 325 3.89 4.25 31.60
CA ASP A 325 4.68 5.20 32.40
C ASP A 325 5.29 4.60 33.68
N GLY A 326 5.07 3.31 33.88
CA GLY A 326 5.46 2.57 35.09
C GLY A 326 4.33 2.37 36.10
N ASN A 327 3.27 3.16 36.01
CA ASN A 327 2.09 3.06 36.87
C ASN A 327 0.84 2.67 36.07
N ALA A 328 0.61 3.31 34.92
CA ALA A 328 -0.59 3.15 34.12
C ALA A 328 -0.27 3.14 32.61
N VAL A 329 -1.23 2.65 31.84
CA VAL A 329 -1.24 2.78 30.38
C VAL A 329 -2.00 4.07 30.05
N PRO A 330 -1.33 5.15 29.60
CA PRO A 330 -2.02 6.37 29.19
C PRO A 330 -2.83 6.20 27.91
N ASP A 331 -3.87 7.03 27.78
CA ASP A 331 -4.69 7.23 26.59
C ASP A 331 -4.36 8.55 25.88
N CYS A 332 -3.39 9.32 26.38
CA CYS A 332 -3.19 10.68 25.93
C CYS A 332 -2.46 10.75 24.59
N ILE A 333 -2.86 11.73 23.77
CA ILE A 333 -2.18 12.13 22.54
C ILE A 333 -1.50 13.47 22.81
N HIS A 334 -0.18 13.51 22.66
CA HIS A 334 0.63 14.72 22.90
C HIS A 334 1.34 15.16 21.64
N GLU A 335 1.48 16.46 21.48
CA GLU A 335 2.32 17.12 20.49
C GLU A 335 3.56 17.66 21.19
N VAL A 336 4.74 17.34 20.65
CA VAL A 336 6.04 17.83 21.11
C VAL A 336 6.70 18.58 19.97
N GLN A 337 6.90 19.88 20.14
CA GLN A 337 7.59 20.71 19.16
C GLN A 337 9.09 20.44 19.22
N LEU A 338 9.68 19.95 18.14
CA LEU A 338 11.10 19.57 18.08
C LEU A 338 12.05 20.74 17.76
N VAL A 339 11.49 21.92 17.54
CA VAL A 339 12.19 23.18 17.27
C VAL A 339 11.85 24.21 18.36
N PRO A 340 12.67 25.25 18.57
CA PRO A 340 12.34 26.32 19.51
C PRO A 340 10.94 26.89 19.22
N PRO A 341 10.08 27.09 20.23
CA PRO A 341 10.35 27.13 21.68
C PRO A 341 10.30 25.79 22.45
N TYR A 342 10.27 24.62 21.80
CA TYR A 342 10.31 23.30 22.47
C TYR A 342 9.13 23.02 23.42
N THR A 343 7.91 23.27 22.96
CA THR A 343 6.70 23.08 23.77
C THR A 343 6.16 21.65 23.73
N VAL A 344 5.52 21.24 24.82
CA VAL A 344 4.73 20.01 24.89
C VAL A 344 3.27 20.37 25.16
N LYS A 345 2.37 19.86 24.33
CA LYS A 345 0.93 20.12 24.41
C LYS A 345 0.16 18.82 24.39
N LYS A 346 -0.78 18.64 25.33
CA LYS A 346 -1.77 17.57 25.24
C LYS A 346 -2.84 17.98 24.22
N LEU A 347 -3.06 17.14 23.21
CA LEU A 347 -4.05 17.39 22.18
C LEU A 347 -5.41 16.80 22.57
N SER A 348 -5.48 15.47 22.68
CA SER A 348 -6.71 14.72 22.96
C SER A 348 -6.43 13.45 23.75
N ARG A 349 -7.44 12.59 23.87
CA ARG A 349 -7.34 11.25 24.44
C ARG A 349 -7.94 10.24 23.47
N MET A 350 -7.25 9.13 23.30
CA MET A 350 -7.76 7.95 22.62
C MET A 350 -9.00 7.42 23.39
N PRO A 351 -9.95 6.77 22.70
CA PRO A 351 -11.11 6.17 23.35
C PRO A 351 -10.73 5.12 24.41
N GLU A 352 -9.63 4.42 24.18
CA GLU A 352 -9.07 3.39 25.06
C GLU A 352 -7.59 3.73 25.32
N PRO A 353 -7.08 3.49 26.54
CA PRO A 353 -5.64 3.54 26.80
C PRO A 353 -4.91 2.47 26.01
N ARG A 354 -3.69 2.76 25.54
CA ARG A 354 -2.95 1.81 24.69
C ARG A 354 -1.46 1.80 24.99
N ARG A 355 -0.89 0.59 25.08
CA ARG A 355 0.54 0.30 24.96
C ARG A 355 0.76 -0.71 23.84
N GLU A 356 1.98 -0.74 23.30
CA GLU A 356 2.37 -1.73 22.27
C GLU A 356 1.44 -1.72 21.05
N HIS A 357 0.76 -0.60 20.83
CA HIS A 357 0.00 -0.28 19.64
C HIS A 357 0.92 0.36 18.60
N SER A 358 0.40 0.50 17.39
CA SER A 358 1.10 1.19 16.32
C SER A 358 0.32 2.41 15.86
N THR A 359 1.02 3.50 15.57
CA THR A 359 0.46 4.74 15.02
C THR A 359 1.12 5.04 13.69
N GLN A 360 0.33 5.34 12.66
CA GLN A 360 0.81 5.73 11.33
C GLN A 360 0.16 7.03 10.88
N LEU A 361 0.94 7.88 10.22
CA LEU A 361 0.46 9.16 9.67
C LEU A 361 -0.16 8.98 8.28
N PHE A 362 -1.42 9.36 8.15
CA PHE A 362 -2.20 9.46 6.92
C PHE A 362 -2.62 10.91 6.68
N ASP A 363 -1.74 11.64 6.01
CA ASP A 363 -1.90 13.05 5.67
C ASP A 363 -2.06 13.90 6.95
N ASP A 364 -3.28 14.35 7.29
CA ASP A 364 -3.60 15.08 8.53
C ASP A 364 -4.22 14.20 9.62
N ASN A 365 -4.20 12.87 9.45
CA ASN A 365 -4.82 11.92 10.37
C ASN A 365 -3.82 10.92 10.90
N LEU A 366 -4.01 10.47 12.14
CA LEU A 366 -3.27 9.37 12.74
C LEU A 366 -4.14 8.12 12.76
N LEU A 367 -3.66 7.04 12.18
CA LEU A 367 -4.27 5.73 12.32
C LEU A 367 -3.59 4.98 13.46
N ILE A 368 -4.33 4.70 14.52
CA ILE A 368 -3.88 4.04 15.75
C ILE A 368 -4.50 2.64 15.78
N VAL A 369 -3.66 1.61 15.83
CA VAL A 369 -4.08 0.23 15.61
C VAL A 369 -3.62 -0.69 16.74
N GLY A 370 -4.55 -1.50 17.25
CA GLY A 370 -4.34 -2.55 18.24
C GLY A 370 -3.68 -2.08 19.54
N GLY A 371 -2.81 -2.92 20.10
CA GLY A 371 -2.17 -2.73 21.40
C GLY A 371 -2.95 -3.41 22.52
N SER A 372 -2.63 -3.07 23.77
CA SER A 372 -3.38 -3.52 24.95
C SER A 372 -3.71 -2.34 25.88
N THR A 373 -4.78 -2.47 26.66
CA THR A 373 -5.24 -1.43 27.59
C THR A 373 -4.53 -1.47 28.94
N THR A 374 -3.92 -2.62 29.26
CA THR A 374 -3.23 -2.90 30.51
C THR A 374 -1.93 -3.64 30.21
N VAL A 375 -1.17 -3.93 31.27
CA VAL A 375 0.06 -4.73 31.18
C VAL A 375 -0.20 -6.25 31.05
N ARG A 376 -1.47 -6.66 30.92
CA ARG A 376 -1.83 -8.07 30.73
C ARG A 376 -1.79 -8.39 29.23
N HIS A 377 -1.57 -9.66 28.88
CA HIS A 377 -1.56 -10.12 27.48
C HIS A 377 -2.94 -10.61 27.01
N GLN A 378 -3.98 -10.50 27.85
CA GLN A 378 -5.33 -11.02 27.55
C GLN A 378 -6.34 -9.93 27.16
N ASP A 379 -5.92 -8.66 27.12
CA ASP A 379 -6.74 -7.50 26.77
C ASP A 379 -6.21 -6.78 25.52
N ASN A 380 -5.72 -7.59 24.57
CA ASN A 380 -5.32 -7.10 23.26
C ASN A 380 -6.53 -6.48 22.54
N LEU A 381 -6.28 -5.46 21.74
CA LEU A 381 -7.29 -4.72 21.00
C LEU A 381 -7.23 -5.10 19.52
N SER A 382 -8.40 -5.25 18.90
CA SER A 382 -8.55 -5.23 17.43
C SER A 382 -8.97 -3.84 16.92
N SER A 383 -9.27 -2.90 17.82
CA SER A 383 -9.82 -1.59 17.49
C SER A 383 -8.83 -0.75 16.69
N VAL A 384 -9.35 -0.13 15.63
CA VAL A 384 -8.66 0.83 14.76
C VAL A 384 -9.27 2.21 15.00
N VAL A 385 -8.44 3.19 15.36
CA VAL A 385 -8.88 4.55 15.67
C VAL A 385 -8.21 5.53 14.71
N LEU A 386 -9.01 6.35 14.04
CA LEU A 386 -8.54 7.47 13.23
C LEU A 386 -8.64 8.75 14.07
N TYR A 387 -7.53 9.41 14.30
CA TYR A 387 -7.46 10.70 14.98
C TYR A 387 -7.20 11.82 13.97
N ASP A 388 -8.16 12.72 13.79
CA ASP A 388 -8.03 13.91 12.94
C ASP A 388 -7.29 14.99 13.72
N ILE A 389 -6.06 15.31 13.30
CA ILE A 389 -5.18 16.25 14.03
C ILE A 389 -5.78 17.65 14.02
N LYS A 390 -6.45 18.06 12.93
CA LYS A 390 -7.01 19.40 12.75
C LYS A 390 -8.29 19.59 13.56
N LYS A 391 -9.14 18.57 13.62
CA LYS A 391 -10.38 18.59 14.41
C LYS A 391 -10.15 18.23 15.87
N ASN A 392 -9.01 17.62 16.20
CA ASN A 392 -8.69 17.13 17.54
C ASN A 392 -9.67 16.05 18.04
N GLU A 393 -10.16 15.21 17.11
CA GLU A 393 -11.22 14.23 17.36
C GLU A 393 -10.80 12.82 16.96
N CYS A 394 -11.23 11.83 17.76
CA CYS A 394 -11.05 10.41 17.44
C CYS A 394 -12.34 9.84 16.84
N LYS A 395 -12.19 9.08 15.74
CA LYS A 395 -13.23 8.28 15.12
C LYS A 395 -12.84 6.81 15.18
N GLN A 396 -13.73 5.96 15.68
CA GLN A 396 -13.59 4.52 15.60
C GLN A 396 -13.85 4.06 14.16
N LEU A 397 -12.94 3.26 13.59
CA LEU A 397 -13.13 2.58 12.30
C LEU A 397 -13.43 1.09 12.51
N ALA A 398 -13.77 0.38 11.43
CA ALA A 398 -13.91 -1.07 11.45
C ALA A 398 -12.64 -1.74 12.02
N PRO A 399 -12.79 -2.72 12.92
CA PRO A 399 -11.67 -3.33 13.62
C PRO A 399 -10.84 -4.25 12.70
N LEU A 400 -9.65 -4.60 13.17
CA LEU A 400 -8.88 -5.70 12.59
C LEU A 400 -9.62 -7.05 12.76
N PRO A 401 -9.31 -8.07 11.92
CA PRO A 401 -9.88 -9.41 12.02
C PRO A 401 -9.62 -10.13 13.34
N TYR A 402 -8.57 -9.73 14.07
CA TYR A 402 -8.18 -10.30 15.34
C TYR A 402 -7.53 -9.24 16.24
N GLU A 403 -7.55 -9.51 17.54
CA GLU A 403 -6.90 -8.67 18.55
C GLU A 403 -5.39 -8.88 18.56
N VAL A 404 -4.61 -7.80 18.56
CA VAL A 404 -3.15 -7.87 18.46
C VAL A 404 -2.43 -6.75 19.21
N ASN A 405 -1.35 -7.09 19.91
CA ASN A 405 -0.36 -6.15 20.45
C ASN A 405 1.06 -6.55 20.01
N GLU A 406 2.07 -5.73 20.31
CA GLU A 406 3.49 -5.96 19.95
C GLU A 406 3.73 -6.16 18.43
N MET A 407 2.79 -5.72 17.59
CA MET A 407 2.92 -5.74 16.13
C MET A 407 3.71 -4.53 15.64
N THR A 408 4.24 -4.64 14.42
CA THR A 408 4.73 -3.47 13.68
C THR A 408 3.75 -3.13 12.57
N THR A 409 3.74 -1.87 12.16
CA THR A 409 2.95 -1.44 11.01
C THR A 409 3.78 -0.58 10.07
N VAL A 410 3.39 -0.55 8.80
CA VAL A 410 3.93 0.36 7.79
C VAL A 410 2.82 0.90 6.91
N ARG A 411 2.96 2.14 6.43
CA ARG A 411 2.06 2.72 5.42
C ARG A 411 2.41 2.20 4.03
N TRP A 412 1.38 1.81 3.28
CA TRP A 412 1.49 1.38 1.88
C TRP A 412 0.38 2.04 1.04
N GLY A 413 0.69 3.21 0.47
CA GLY A 413 -0.30 4.04 -0.21
C GLY A 413 -1.41 4.49 0.75
N ASP A 414 -2.65 4.12 0.42
CA ASP A 414 -3.86 4.34 1.25
C ASP A 414 -4.12 3.21 2.28
N ASN A 415 -3.19 2.26 2.40
CA ASN A 415 -3.32 1.11 3.28
C ASN A 415 -2.31 1.17 4.42
N ILE A 416 -2.62 0.49 5.51
CA ILE A 416 -1.67 0.10 6.54
C ILE A 416 -1.43 -1.40 6.45
N VAL A 417 -0.18 -1.82 6.57
CA VAL A 417 0.18 -3.24 6.67
C VAL A 417 0.54 -3.52 8.12
N VAL A 418 -0.18 -4.44 8.75
CA VAL A 418 0.00 -4.91 10.13
C VAL A 418 0.75 -6.23 10.08
N ILE A 419 1.86 -6.33 10.81
CA ILE A 419 2.84 -7.41 10.65
C ILE A 419 3.18 -8.00 12.02
N GLY A 420 2.95 -9.31 12.16
CA GLY A 420 3.30 -10.06 13.36
C GLY A 420 2.58 -9.59 14.61
N GLY A 421 3.27 -9.66 15.75
CA GLY A 421 2.74 -9.35 17.07
C GLY A 421 2.27 -10.60 17.82
N VAL A 422 1.38 -10.39 18.78
CA VAL A 422 0.84 -11.45 19.64
C VAL A 422 -0.69 -11.39 19.64
N ASP A 423 -1.34 -12.53 19.48
CA ASP A 423 -2.79 -12.62 19.60
C ASP A 423 -3.28 -12.60 21.05
N LYS A 424 -4.60 -12.50 21.27
CA LYS A 424 -5.19 -12.56 22.62
C LYS A 424 -4.92 -13.84 23.42
N ARG A 425 -4.47 -14.91 22.76
CA ARG A 425 -4.11 -16.19 23.40
C ARG A 425 -2.65 -16.22 23.83
N GLY A 426 -1.87 -15.20 23.48
CA GLY A 426 -0.44 -15.12 23.76
C GLY A 426 0.42 -15.79 22.69
N ASN A 427 -0.12 -16.14 21.52
CA ASN A 427 0.67 -16.75 20.45
C ASN A 427 1.37 -15.69 19.62
N GLU A 428 2.67 -15.86 19.38
CA GLU A 428 3.41 -15.07 18.39
C GLU A 428 2.87 -15.32 16.97
N LEU A 429 2.76 -14.25 16.20
CA LEU A 429 2.17 -14.26 14.86
C LEU A 429 3.23 -14.09 13.77
N ASP A 430 3.05 -14.82 12.67
CA ASP A 430 3.69 -14.57 11.37
C ASP A 430 2.72 -13.86 10.40
N THR A 431 1.51 -13.58 10.88
CA THR A 431 0.41 -13.10 10.07
C THR A 431 0.63 -11.67 9.64
N VAL A 432 0.23 -11.38 8.40
CA VAL A 432 0.35 -10.07 7.78
C VAL A 432 -1.01 -9.68 7.25
N ILE A 433 -1.50 -8.50 7.66
CA ILE A 433 -2.77 -7.95 7.18
C ILE A 433 -2.49 -6.66 6.43
N ILE A 434 -3.15 -6.46 5.30
CA ILE A 434 -3.30 -5.14 4.70
C ILE A 434 -4.70 -4.62 5.00
N TYR A 435 -4.79 -3.43 5.59
CA TYR A 435 -6.04 -2.76 5.94
C TYR A 435 -6.15 -1.46 5.14
N ASN A 436 -7.24 -1.31 4.39
CA ASN A 436 -7.51 -0.10 3.63
C ASN A 436 -8.27 0.90 4.48
N VAL A 437 -7.70 2.09 4.69
CA VAL A 437 -8.26 3.09 5.60
C VAL A 437 -9.58 3.69 5.07
N LYS A 438 -9.76 3.73 3.75
CA LYS A 438 -10.94 4.33 3.09
C LYS A 438 -12.12 3.38 3.05
N THR A 439 -11.88 2.11 2.73
CA THR A 439 -12.94 1.08 2.67
C THR A 439 -13.19 0.39 4.00
N GLU A 440 -12.30 0.59 4.97
CA GLU A 440 -12.32 -0.06 6.30
C GLU A 440 -12.29 -1.60 6.19
N GLN A 441 -11.73 -2.14 5.11
CA GLN A 441 -11.60 -3.57 4.85
C GLN A 441 -10.17 -4.05 5.07
N SER A 442 -10.03 -5.27 5.58
CA SER A 442 -8.77 -5.95 5.81
C SER A 442 -8.66 -7.23 4.98
N HIS A 443 -7.47 -7.50 4.44
CA HIS A 443 -7.15 -8.74 3.76
C HIS A 443 -5.84 -9.33 4.29
N LEU A 444 -5.73 -10.65 4.26
CA LEU A 444 -4.49 -11.33 4.59
C LEU A 444 -3.50 -11.22 3.43
N LEU A 445 -2.26 -10.89 3.75
CA LEU A 445 -1.11 -11.07 2.88
C LEU A 445 -0.41 -12.40 3.22
N PRO A 446 0.47 -12.91 2.34
CA PRO A 446 1.29 -14.06 2.67
C PRO A 446 2.01 -13.89 4.02
N SER A 447 1.92 -14.90 4.87
CA SER A 447 2.58 -14.90 6.17
C SER A 447 4.10 -14.81 6.04
N MET A 448 4.74 -14.18 7.03
CA MET A 448 6.20 -14.20 7.19
C MET A 448 6.72 -15.64 7.31
N ARG A 449 8.01 -15.85 7.04
CA ARG A 449 8.64 -17.16 7.24
C ARG A 449 8.82 -17.49 8.72
N CYS A 450 8.98 -16.46 9.55
CA CYS A 450 9.10 -16.59 11.00
C CYS A 450 8.00 -15.81 11.70
N LYS A 451 7.46 -16.40 12.77
CA LYS A 451 6.62 -15.68 13.74
C LYS A 451 7.48 -14.69 14.52
N ARG A 452 6.99 -13.47 14.68
CA ARG A 452 7.73 -12.37 15.31
C ARG A 452 6.79 -11.50 16.12
N ARG A 453 7.15 -11.24 17.37
CA ARG A 453 6.60 -10.14 18.17
C ARG A 453 7.66 -9.08 18.44
N ALA A 454 7.22 -7.85 18.70
CA ALA A 454 8.09 -6.70 18.95
C ALA A 454 9.18 -6.49 17.88
N CYS A 455 8.89 -6.89 16.63
CA CYS A 455 9.75 -6.61 15.49
C CYS A 455 9.57 -5.15 15.03
N THR A 456 10.41 -4.72 14.09
CA THR A 456 10.26 -3.43 13.40
C THR A 456 10.19 -3.64 11.91
N ALA A 457 9.55 -2.73 11.19
CA ALA A 457 9.46 -2.80 9.74
C ALA A 457 9.61 -1.42 9.09
N VAL A 458 10.17 -1.40 7.89
CA VAL A 458 10.34 -0.19 7.06
C VAL A 458 9.99 -0.50 5.61
N VAL A 459 9.61 0.54 4.86
CA VAL A 459 9.36 0.45 3.42
C VAL A 459 10.58 0.96 2.66
N ILE A 460 11.07 0.20 1.68
CA ILE A 460 12.12 0.62 0.73
C ILE A 460 11.69 0.22 -0.68
N GLY A 461 11.56 1.22 -1.56
CA GLY A 461 11.06 1.01 -2.91
C GLY A 461 9.73 0.24 -2.89
N ASN A 462 9.69 -0.90 -3.60
CA ASN A 462 8.50 -1.74 -3.67
C ASN A 462 8.43 -2.87 -2.59
N LYS A 463 9.19 -2.74 -1.49
CA LYS A 463 9.36 -3.81 -0.50
C LYS A 463 9.11 -3.35 0.93
N ILE A 464 8.56 -4.24 1.74
CA ILE A 464 8.52 -4.10 3.21
C ILE A 464 9.65 -4.95 3.78
N VAL A 465 10.51 -4.36 4.58
CA VAL A 465 11.60 -5.05 5.26
C VAL A 465 11.27 -5.16 6.74
N VAL A 466 11.22 -6.38 7.28
CA VAL A 466 10.95 -6.70 8.68
C VAL A 466 12.23 -7.17 9.34
N LEU A 467 12.55 -6.61 10.50
CA LEU A 467 13.82 -6.79 11.19
C LEU A 467 13.60 -7.25 12.63
N GLY A 468 14.31 -8.31 13.03
CA GLY A 468 14.40 -8.76 14.41
C GLY A 468 13.07 -9.21 15.02
N GLY A 469 12.88 -8.90 16.29
CA GLY A 469 11.76 -9.35 17.11
C GLY A 469 12.07 -10.66 17.82
N ARG A 470 11.06 -11.19 18.51
CA ARG A 470 11.16 -12.42 19.28
C ARG A 470 10.24 -13.50 18.71
N ASP A 471 10.74 -14.72 18.60
CA ASP A 471 9.98 -15.87 18.10
C ASP A 471 9.18 -16.58 19.21
N GLU A 472 8.42 -17.60 18.80
CA GLU A 472 7.61 -18.45 19.70
C GLU A 472 8.45 -19.24 20.73
N GLN A 473 9.76 -19.39 20.47
CA GLN A 473 10.71 -20.03 21.38
C GLN A 473 11.38 -19.01 22.32
N GLN A 474 10.88 -17.77 22.35
CA GLN A 474 11.38 -16.66 23.15
C GLN A 474 12.82 -16.23 22.78
N ARG A 475 13.28 -16.55 21.57
CA ARG A 475 14.61 -16.15 21.08
C ARG A 475 14.49 -14.83 20.34
N ASN A 476 15.39 -13.89 20.67
CA ASN A 476 15.55 -12.67 19.88
C ASN A 476 16.16 -13.05 18.51
N LEU A 477 15.67 -12.43 17.45
CA LEU A 477 16.01 -12.78 16.07
C LEU A 477 17.05 -11.81 15.50
N LYS A 478 17.97 -12.35 14.70
CA LYS A 478 18.86 -11.58 13.81
C LYS A 478 18.31 -11.48 12.39
N SER A 479 17.39 -12.37 12.06
CA SER A 479 16.89 -12.56 10.71
C SER A 479 16.11 -11.33 10.24
N VAL A 480 16.28 -11.06 8.95
CA VAL A 480 15.68 -9.95 8.25
C VAL A 480 14.94 -10.54 7.06
N GLU A 481 13.68 -10.18 6.90
CA GLU A 481 12.85 -10.66 5.80
C GLU A 481 12.32 -9.47 5.01
N ALA A 482 12.17 -9.62 3.70
CA ALA A 482 11.55 -8.62 2.87
C ALA A 482 10.38 -9.20 2.07
N PHE A 483 9.23 -8.55 2.15
CA PHE A 483 8.06 -8.83 1.33
C PHE A 483 8.11 -7.98 0.06
N ASN A 484 7.88 -8.61 -1.08
CA ASN A 484 7.79 -7.94 -2.38
C ASN A 484 6.33 -7.92 -2.87
N PHE A 485 5.79 -6.72 -3.11
CA PHE A 485 4.42 -6.55 -3.59
C PHE A 485 4.19 -6.91 -5.06
N GLU A 486 5.24 -7.00 -5.89
CA GLU A 486 5.12 -7.51 -7.26
C GLU A 486 4.95 -9.03 -7.29
N SER A 487 5.78 -9.75 -6.53
CA SER A 487 5.80 -11.21 -6.54
C SER A 487 4.91 -11.84 -5.47
N TYR A 488 4.42 -11.05 -4.50
CA TYR A 488 3.68 -11.53 -3.32
C TYR A 488 4.45 -12.63 -2.55
N THR A 489 5.75 -12.47 -2.38
CA THR A 489 6.60 -13.45 -1.71
C THR A 489 7.57 -12.80 -0.72
N TRP A 490 7.91 -13.58 0.31
CA TRP A 490 8.94 -13.25 1.29
C TRP A 490 10.31 -13.80 0.87
N GLN A 491 11.32 -12.95 0.93
CA GLN A 491 12.73 -13.28 0.74
C GLN A 491 13.53 -12.98 2.00
N GLU A 492 14.51 -13.82 2.32
CA GLU A 492 15.48 -13.53 3.38
C GLU A 492 16.49 -12.49 2.89
N LEU A 493 16.86 -11.58 3.78
CA LEU A 493 17.95 -10.64 3.61
C LEU A 493 19.09 -10.99 4.58
N PRO A 494 20.30 -10.44 4.36
CA PRO A 494 21.42 -10.62 5.28
C PRO A 494 21.02 -10.28 6.73
N GLU A 495 21.36 -11.17 7.65
CA GLU A 495 21.04 -11.02 9.06
C GLU A 495 21.78 -9.85 9.71
N MET A 496 21.16 -9.26 10.73
CA MET A 496 21.82 -8.30 11.63
C MET A 496 22.98 -8.99 12.37
N SER A 497 23.96 -8.20 12.83
CA SER A 497 25.06 -8.74 13.63
C SER A 497 24.58 -9.18 15.01
N GLN A 498 23.63 -8.44 15.59
CA GLN A 498 23.08 -8.68 16.92
C GLN A 498 21.57 -8.98 16.88
N ALA A 499 21.16 -9.94 17.71
CA ALA A 499 19.75 -10.29 17.88
C ALA A 499 19.05 -9.23 18.74
N ARG A 500 17.81 -8.87 18.40
CA ARG A 500 17.07 -7.82 19.11
C ARG A 500 15.56 -7.92 18.94
#